data_AF-A0A4P2VX31-F1
#
_entry.id   AF-A0A4P2VX31-F1
#
_cell.length_a   1.000
_cell.length_b   1.000
_cell.length_c   1.000
_cell.angle_alpha   90.00
_cell.angle_beta   90.00
_cell.angle_gamma   90.00
#
_symmetry.space_group_name_H-M   'P 1'
#
loop_
_entity.id
_entity.type
_entity.pdbx_description
1 polymer ?
#
loop_
_entity_poly.entity_id
_entity_poly.type
_entity_poly.pdbx_seq_one_letter_code
_entity_poly.pdbx_strand_id
1 'polypeptide(L)'
;MTQNCSIIKITLLTFSEYKKLKQKIPENIFYEKITHTLIENKDFLSFPLIASDFADEFIFTIRSLCDFEAMTFLPDESISDYNLTKSKVNTLCENLQIIFHKNDFTLLNYFTENDFRKYIAFCDCFAEWCKEIEYFKLSEEEKMILLSESPLISLCRL
;
A
#
# COMPACT_ATOMS: atom_id res chain seq x y z
N MET A 1 5.45 -7.89 14.57
CA MET A 1 5.32 -7.26 13.23
C MET A 1 5.01 -5.78 13.46
N THR A 2 5.70 -4.86 12.79
CA THR A 2 5.42 -3.42 12.93
C THR A 2 4.19 -3.04 12.10
N GLN A 3 3.62 -1.87 12.40
CA GLN A 3 2.49 -1.34 11.66
C GLN A 3 2.80 -1.13 10.17
N ASN A 4 4.00 -0.62 9.82
CA ASN A 4 4.37 -0.42 8.43
C ASN A 4 4.44 -1.75 7.67
N CYS A 5 4.87 -2.85 8.31
CA CYS A 5 4.76 -4.18 7.72
C CYS A 5 3.29 -4.54 7.42
N SER A 6 2.37 -4.27 8.34
CA SER A 6 0.94 -4.52 8.15
C SER A 6 0.36 -3.68 7.01
N ILE A 7 0.72 -2.41 6.92
CA ILE A 7 0.27 -1.49 5.86
C ILE A 7 0.62 -2.06 4.49
N ILE A 8 1.89 -2.40 4.26
CA ILE A 8 2.37 -2.93 2.97
C ILE A 8 1.57 -4.18 2.55
N LYS A 9 1.34 -5.10 3.49
CA LYS A 9 0.63 -6.36 3.24
C LYS A 9 -0.86 -6.18 2.98
N ILE A 10 -1.55 -5.39 3.82
CA ILE A 10 -2.98 -5.14 3.69
C ILE A 10 -3.24 -4.42 2.37
N THR A 11 -2.45 -3.38 2.07
CA THR A 11 -2.54 -2.65 0.81
C THR A 11 -2.35 -3.58 -0.39
N LEU A 12 -1.46 -4.58 -0.28
CA LEU A 12 -1.20 -5.51 -1.37
C LEU A 12 -2.41 -6.41 -1.65
N LEU A 13 -3.00 -7.01 -0.60
CA LEU A 13 -4.20 -7.83 -0.74
C LEU A 13 -5.37 -7.02 -1.30
N THR A 14 -5.55 -5.81 -0.78
CA THR A 14 -6.58 -4.88 -1.24
C THR A 14 -6.40 -4.51 -2.71
N PHE A 15 -5.18 -4.18 -3.13
CA PHE A 15 -4.89 -3.87 -4.53
C PHE A 15 -5.07 -5.10 -5.45
N SER A 16 -4.77 -6.30 -4.97
CA SER A 16 -5.06 -7.54 -5.69
C SER A 16 -6.56 -7.74 -5.94
N GLU A 17 -7.41 -7.51 -4.93
CA GLU A 17 -8.87 -7.55 -5.10
C GLU A 17 -9.35 -6.48 -6.08
N TYR A 18 -8.82 -5.27 -6.00
CA TYR A 18 -9.13 -4.20 -6.97
C TYR A 18 -8.83 -4.65 -8.41
N LYS A 19 -7.69 -5.29 -8.64
CA LYS A 19 -7.29 -5.78 -9.97
C LYS A 19 -8.18 -6.88 -10.54
N LYS A 20 -8.90 -7.62 -9.68
CA LYS A 20 -9.87 -8.65 -10.09
C LYS A 20 -11.18 -8.03 -10.61
N LEU A 21 -11.43 -6.74 -10.35
CA LEU A 21 -12.64 -6.05 -10.80
C LEU A 21 -12.60 -5.79 -12.30
N LYS A 22 -13.60 -6.31 -13.01
CA LYS A 22 -13.80 -6.06 -14.45
C LYS A 22 -14.68 -4.83 -14.74
N GLN A 23 -15.39 -4.36 -13.73
CA GLN A 23 -16.31 -3.23 -13.80
C GLN A 23 -16.39 -2.55 -12.45
N LYS A 24 -16.85 -1.29 -12.45
CA LYS A 24 -17.16 -0.54 -11.25
C LYS A 24 -18.24 -1.25 -10.43
N ILE A 25 -18.01 -1.35 -9.13
CA ILE A 25 -18.96 -1.94 -8.17
C ILE A 25 -19.26 -0.94 -7.04
N PRO A 26 -20.41 -1.09 -6.37
CA PRO A 26 -20.68 -0.38 -5.12
C PRO A 26 -19.59 -0.62 -4.07
N GLU A 27 -19.30 0.41 -3.28
CA GLU A 27 -18.23 0.43 -2.28
C GLU A 27 -18.41 -0.63 -1.19
N ASN A 28 -19.64 -0.79 -0.69
CA ASN A 28 -19.98 -1.79 0.33
C ASN A 28 -19.69 -3.23 -0.15
N ILE A 29 -19.97 -3.53 -1.43
CA ILE A 29 -19.69 -4.86 -2.02
C ILE A 29 -18.18 -5.07 -2.14
N PHE A 30 -17.43 -4.02 -2.48
CA PHE A 30 -15.98 -4.11 -2.56
C PHE A 30 -15.36 -4.34 -1.18
N TYR A 31 -15.87 -3.65 -0.17
CA TYR A 31 -15.43 -3.81 1.20
C TYR A 31 -15.66 -5.24 1.73
N GLU A 32 -16.83 -5.83 1.47
CA GLU A 32 -17.11 -7.23 1.85
C GLU A 32 -16.08 -8.19 1.25
N LYS A 33 -15.72 -8.01 -0.03
CA LYS A 33 -14.69 -8.82 -0.71
C LYS A 33 -13.31 -8.68 -0.07
N ILE A 34 -12.91 -7.46 0.26
CA ILE A 34 -11.62 -7.19 0.92
C ILE A 34 -11.61 -7.84 2.30
N THR A 35 -12.65 -7.65 3.09
CA THR A 35 -12.76 -8.23 4.43
C THR A 35 -12.63 -9.74 4.39
N HIS A 36 -13.35 -10.40 3.47
CA HIS A 36 -13.23 -11.84 3.26
C HIS A 36 -11.79 -12.24 2.90
N THR A 37 -11.17 -11.52 1.97
CA THR A 37 -9.79 -11.77 1.54
C THR A 37 -8.80 -11.63 2.69
N LEU A 38 -8.96 -10.61 3.55
CA LEU A 38 -8.09 -10.42 4.72
C LEU A 38 -8.23 -11.56 5.73
N ILE A 39 -9.46 -12.05 5.95
CA ILE A 39 -9.73 -13.20 6.84
C ILE A 39 -9.10 -14.47 6.28
N GLU A 40 -9.29 -14.75 4.99
CA GLU A 40 -8.71 -15.93 4.32
C GLU A 40 -7.18 -15.92 4.32
N ASN A 41 -6.56 -14.73 4.34
CA ASN A 41 -5.12 -14.55 4.29
C ASN A 41 -4.51 -14.14 5.65
N LYS A 42 -5.17 -14.49 6.77
CA LYS A 42 -4.69 -14.17 8.13
C LYS A 42 -3.28 -14.69 8.42
N ASP A 43 -2.92 -15.86 7.89
CA ASP A 43 -1.59 -16.43 8.05
C ASP A 43 -0.52 -15.58 7.35
N PHE A 44 -0.80 -15.13 6.14
CA PHE A 44 0.07 -14.19 5.42
C PHE A 44 0.23 -12.86 6.18
N LEU A 45 -0.87 -12.33 6.72
CA LEU A 45 -0.86 -11.09 7.51
C LEU A 45 0.01 -11.25 8.76
N SER A 46 -0.05 -12.38 9.45
CA SER A 46 0.69 -12.62 10.69
C SER A 46 2.16 -13.05 10.50
N PHE A 47 2.49 -13.68 9.37
CA PHE A 47 3.84 -14.20 9.09
C PHE A 47 4.89 -13.07 8.99
N PRO A 48 6.06 -13.13 9.63
CA PRO A 48 7.07 -12.05 9.61
C PRO A 48 7.87 -12.00 8.29
N LEU A 49 7.17 -11.88 7.16
CA LEU A 49 7.73 -11.87 5.81
C LEU A 49 8.59 -10.64 5.50
N ILE A 50 8.11 -9.48 5.96
CA ILE A 50 8.68 -8.17 5.65
C ILE A 50 9.41 -7.69 6.90
N ALA A 51 10.71 -7.44 6.77
CA ALA A 51 11.51 -6.89 7.84
C ALA A 51 11.06 -5.45 8.17
N SER A 52 11.11 -5.09 9.45
CA SER A 52 10.55 -3.81 9.92
C SER A 52 11.32 -2.60 9.43
N ASP A 53 12.64 -2.70 9.39
CA ASP A 53 13.54 -1.71 8.81
C ASP A 53 13.25 -1.46 7.33
N PHE A 54 13.06 -2.53 6.55
CA PHE A 54 12.63 -2.42 5.17
C PHE A 54 11.28 -1.74 5.06
N ALA A 55 10.30 -2.12 5.88
CA ALA A 55 8.95 -1.54 5.81
C ALA A 55 8.94 -0.05 6.14
N ASP A 56 9.74 0.36 7.14
CA ASP A 56 9.87 1.75 7.53
C ASP A 56 10.53 2.57 6.42
N GLU A 57 11.61 2.07 5.83
CA GLU A 57 12.29 2.70 4.69
C GLU A 57 11.37 2.77 3.46
N PHE A 58 10.63 1.70 3.18
CA PHE A 58 9.69 1.61 2.05
C PHE A 58 8.63 2.70 2.12
N ILE A 59 7.91 2.78 3.24
CA ILE A 59 6.85 3.77 3.44
C ILE A 59 7.41 5.20 3.45
N PHE A 60 8.55 5.42 4.12
CA PHE A 60 9.18 6.74 4.16
C PHE A 60 9.58 7.22 2.76
N THR A 61 10.25 6.37 1.98
CA THR A 61 10.76 6.75 0.65
C THR A 61 9.61 6.98 -0.34
N ILE A 62 8.55 6.17 -0.26
CA ILE A 62 7.33 6.36 -1.04
C ILE A 62 6.69 7.70 -0.74
N ARG A 63 6.56 8.06 0.54
CA ARG A 63 5.97 9.34 0.94
C ARG A 63 6.76 10.51 0.38
N SER A 64 8.08 10.49 0.53
CA SER A 64 8.94 11.52 -0.04
C SER A 64 8.77 11.65 -1.56
N LEU A 65 8.61 10.53 -2.27
CA LEU A 65 8.30 10.57 -3.71
C LEU A 65 6.95 11.23 -3.97
N CYS A 66 5.91 10.84 -3.24
CA CYS A 66 4.57 11.43 -3.36
C CYS A 66 4.57 12.93 -3.05
N ASP A 67 5.32 13.37 -2.03
CA ASP A 67 5.50 14.78 -1.69
C ASP A 67 6.12 15.57 -2.84
N PHE A 68 7.18 15.04 -3.47
CA PHE A 68 7.77 15.66 -4.66
C PHE A 68 6.79 15.70 -5.84
N GLU A 69 6.06 14.63 -6.09
CA GLU A 69 5.10 14.54 -7.22
C GLU A 69 3.84 15.38 -7.00
N ALA A 70 3.51 15.71 -5.74
CA ALA A 70 2.42 16.61 -5.40
C ALA A 70 2.77 18.10 -5.57
N MET A 71 4.07 18.45 -5.66
CA MET A 71 4.49 19.83 -5.88
C MET A 71 4.04 20.31 -7.26
N THR A 72 3.25 21.37 -7.30
CA THR A 72 2.80 21.99 -8.56
C THR A 72 3.99 22.47 -9.42
N PHE A 73 5.07 22.90 -8.76
CA PHE A 73 6.33 23.27 -9.39
C PHE A 73 7.48 22.70 -8.55
N LEU A 74 8.19 21.72 -9.09
CA LEU A 74 9.40 21.19 -8.46
C LEU A 74 10.57 22.17 -8.71
N PRO A 75 11.21 22.72 -7.66
CA PRO A 75 12.38 23.59 -7.83
C PRO A 75 13.53 22.86 -8.52
N ASP A 76 14.31 23.57 -9.35
CA ASP A 76 15.46 22.99 -10.08
C ASP A 76 16.49 22.34 -9.14
N GLU A 77 16.71 22.93 -7.97
CA GLU A 77 17.57 22.43 -6.90
C GLU A 77 17.11 21.07 -6.33
N SER A 78 15.82 20.75 -6.41
CA SER A 78 15.23 19.50 -5.91
C SER A 78 15.20 18.37 -6.94
N ILE A 79 15.57 18.61 -8.20
CA ILE A 79 15.52 17.61 -9.27
C ILE A 79 16.42 16.41 -8.97
N SER A 80 17.60 16.65 -8.39
CA SER A 80 18.54 15.58 -8.05
C SER A 80 17.94 14.66 -6.98
N ASP A 81 17.37 15.24 -5.93
CA ASP A 81 16.73 14.52 -4.83
C ASP A 81 15.50 13.73 -5.28
N TYR A 82 14.69 14.31 -6.17
CA TYR A 82 13.57 13.60 -6.80
C TYR A 82 14.04 12.35 -7.54
N ASN A 83 15.06 12.48 -8.40
CA ASN A 83 15.56 11.36 -9.20
C ASN A 83 16.19 10.26 -8.32
N LEU A 84 16.93 10.65 -7.27
CA LEU A 84 17.47 9.71 -6.28
C LEU A 84 16.34 8.97 -5.55
N THR A 85 15.34 9.70 -5.08
CA THR A 85 14.17 9.14 -4.36
C THR A 85 13.41 8.17 -5.26
N LYS A 86 13.14 8.55 -6.51
CA LYS A 86 12.48 7.71 -7.50
C LYS A 86 13.25 6.43 -7.79
N SER A 87 14.57 6.53 -7.99
CA SER A 87 15.42 5.35 -8.19
C SER A 87 15.37 4.42 -6.98
N LYS A 88 15.39 4.98 -5.78
CA LYS A 88 15.31 4.21 -4.54
C LYS A 88 13.96 3.50 -4.38
N VAL A 89 12.84 4.17 -4.68
CA VAL A 89 11.51 3.54 -4.72
C VAL A 89 11.48 2.37 -5.68
N ASN A 90 12.07 2.51 -6.88
CA ASN A 90 12.13 1.40 -7.85
C ASN A 90 12.88 0.19 -7.28
N THR A 91 14.07 0.39 -6.69
CA THR A 91 14.84 -0.68 -6.05
C THR A 91 14.07 -1.34 -4.90
N LEU A 92 13.37 -0.55 -4.10
CA LEU A 92 12.53 -1.04 -3.01
C LEU A 92 11.35 -1.89 -3.51
N CYS A 93 10.71 -1.48 -4.62
CA CYS A 93 9.66 -2.28 -5.27
C CYS A 93 10.19 -3.59 -5.85
N GLU A 94 11.37 -3.59 -6.47
CA GLU A 94 12.03 -4.81 -6.95
C GLU A 94 12.35 -5.77 -5.80
N ASN A 95 12.90 -5.25 -4.70
CA ASN A 95 13.15 -6.04 -3.49
C ASN A 95 11.87 -6.63 -2.90
N LEU A 96 10.78 -5.85 -2.89
CA LEU A 96 9.47 -6.33 -2.47
C LEU A 96 9.02 -7.50 -3.35
N GLN A 97 9.08 -7.37 -4.68
CA GLN A 97 8.77 -8.45 -5.61
C GLN A 97 9.57 -9.72 -5.32
N ILE A 98 10.88 -9.59 -5.09
CA ILE A 98 11.77 -10.72 -4.77
C ILE A 98 11.33 -11.42 -3.48
N ILE A 99 10.98 -10.66 -2.43
CA ILE A 99 10.51 -11.22 -1.15
C ILE A 99 9.27 -12.07 -1.38
N PHE A 100 8.29 -11.57 -2.12
CA PHE A 100 7.05 -12.29 -2.37
C PHE A 100 7.22 -13.49 -3.29
N HIS A 101 8.02 -13.36 -4.36
CA HIS A 101 8.29 -14.45 -5.29
C HIS A 101 9.01 -15.62 -4.61
N LYS A 102 9.99 -15.34 -3.75
CA LYS A 102 10.70 -16.36 -2.95
C LYS A 102 9.80 -17.16 -2.01
N ASN A 103 8.65 -16.60 -1.62
CA ASN A 103 7.71 -17.21 -0.70
C ASN A 103 6.45 -17.74 -1.41
N ASP A 104 6.52 -17.91 -2.74
CA ASP A 104 5.45 -18.44 -3.60
C ASP A 104 4.11 -17.70 -3.51
N PHE A 105 4.17 -16.40 -3.15
CA PHE A 105 2.99 -15.55 -3.19
C PHE A 105 2.77 -15.08 -4.63
N THR A 106 1.91 -15.82 -5.34
CA THR A 106 1.52 -15.52 -6.74
C THR A 106 0.85 -14.17 -6.93
N LEU A 107 0.53 -13.46 -5.83
CA LEU A 107 -0.09 -12.14 -5.81
C LEU A 107 0.62 -11.11 -6.70
N LEU A 108 1.97 -11.14 -6.78
CA LEU A 108 2.75 -10.12 -7.50
C LEU A 108 3.17 -10.51 -8.93
N ASN A 109 2.98 -11.77 -9.35
CA ASN A 109 3.48 -12.26 -10.63
C ASN A 109 2.85 -11.57 -11.86
N TYR A 110 1.82 -10.74 -11.66
CA TYR A 110 1.07 -10.06 -12.72
C TYR A 110 1.08 -8.53 -12.61
N PHE A 111 1.91 -7.95 -11.74
CA PHE A 111 1.95 -6.51 -11.57
C PHE A 111 2.78 -5.85 -12.67
N THR A 112 2.19 -4.89 -13.37
CA THR A 112 2.90 -4.00 -14.31
C THR A 112 3.55 -2.82 -13.56
N GLU A 113 4.45 -2.06 -14.21
CA GLU A 113 5.01 -0.83 -13.60
C GLU A 113 3.90 0.13 -13.15
N ASN A 114 2.84 0.28 -13.95
CA ASN A 114 1.69 1.12 -13.60
C ASN A 114 0.94 0.61 -12.37
N ASP A 115 0.90 -0.71 -12.17
CA ASP A 115 0.30 -1.31 -10.97
C ASP A 115 1.13 -1.00 -9.73
N PHE A 116 2.46 -1.01 -9.84
CA PHE A 116 3.34 -0.58 -8.76
C PHE A 116 3.14 0.88 -8.38
N ARG A 117 2.96 1.78 -9.36
CA ARG A 117 2.65 3.19 -9.05
C ARG A 117 1.34 3.36 -8.30
N LYS A 118 0.29 2.65 -8.71
CA LYS A 118 -1.00 2.68 -7.99
C LYS A 118 -0.87 2.09 -6.60
N TYR A 119 -0.12 1.00 -6.45
CA TYR A 119 0.19 0.40 -5.16
C TYR A 119 0.98 1.33 -4.24
N ILE A 120 1.95 2.08 -4.76
CA ILE A 120 2.74 3.09 -4.05
C ILE A 120 1.81 4.16 -3.46
N ALA A 121 0.96 4.77 -4.29
CA ALA A 121 -0.01 5.77 -3.85
C ALA A 121 -0.97 5.20 -2.79
N PHE A 122 -1.42 3.96 -3.00
CA PHE A 122 -2.27 3.24 -2.06
C PHE A 122 -1.59 3.00 -0.71
N CYS A 123 -0.31 2.65 -0.71
CA CYS A 123 0.45 2.44 0.51
C CYS A 123 0.63 3.74 1.29
N ASP A 124 0.94 4.85 0.60
CA ASP A 124 1.17 6.12 1.27
C ASP A 124 -0.09 6.69 1.92
N CYS A 125 -1.20 6.74 1.17
CA CYS A 125 -2.48 7.22 1.71
C CYS A 125 -2.93 6.38 2.91
N PHE A 126 -2.78 5.05 2.83
CA PHE A 126 -3.11 4.15 3.92
C PHE A 126 -2.19 4.36 5.14
N ALA A 127 -0.90 4.59 4.91
CA ALA A 127 0.05 4.90 5.96
C ALA A 127 -0.18 6.28 6.61
N GLU A 128 -0.59 7.27 5.83
CA GLU A 128 -0.94 8.61 6.31
C GLU A 128 -2.13 8.55 7.26
N TRP A 129 -3.22 7.89 6.86
CA TRP A 129 -4.41 7.72 7.70
C TRP A 129 -4.10 6.98 8.98
N CYS A 130 -3.28 5.93 8.88
CA CYS A 130 -2.92 5.21 10.09
C CYS A 130 -1.99 6.01 11.00
N LYS A 131 -1.28 7.05 10.51
CA LYS A 131 -0.42 7.93 11.30
C LYS A 131 -1.19 9.08 11.96
N GLU A 132 -2.35 9.45 11.43
CA GLU A 132 -3.25 10.33 12.16
C GLU A 132 -3.59 9.66 13.50
N ILE A 133 -3.18 10.32 14.59
CA ILE A 133 -3.11 9.75 15.94
C ILE A 133 -4.45 9.17 16.40
N GLU A 134 -5.57 9.64 15.84
CA GLU A 134 -6.90 9.11 16.09
C GLU A 134 -7.00 7.63 15.72
N TYR A 135 -6.48 7.19 14.56
CA TYR A 135 -6.58 5.78 14.14
C TYR A 135 -6.03 4.80 15.17
N PHE A 136 -4.93 5.13 15.85
CA PHE A 136 -4.34 4.23 16.86
C PHE A 136 -5.09 4.18 18.18
N LYS A 137 -5.84 5.24 18.51
CA LYS A 137 -6.65 5.33 19.72
C LYS A 137 -7.93 4.51 19.63
N LEU A 138 -8.27 4.04 18.44
CA LEU A 138 -9.47 3.25 18.17
C LEU A 138 -9.33 1.80 18.59
N SER A 139 -10.45 1.18 18.91
CA SER A 139 -10.57 -0.26 19.12
C SER A 139 -10.15 -1.03 17.86
N GLU A 140 -9.80 -2.32 17.99
CA GLU A 140 -9.53 -3.17 16.81
C GLU A 140 -10.69 -3.15 15.82
N GLU A 141 -11.93 -3.15 16.31
CA GLU A 141 -13.14 -3.14 15.50
C GLU A 141 -13.30 -1.81 14.72
N GLU A 142 -13.08 -0.67 15.37
CA GLU A 142 -13.09 0.66 14.74
C GLU A 142 -11.92 0.89 13.78
N LYS A 143 -10.74 0.32 14.07
CA LYS A 143 -9.62 0.28 13.12
C LYS A 143 -10.05 -0.45 11.86
N MET A 144 -10.64 -1.63 12.00
CA MET A 144 -11.15 -2.40 10.86
C MET A 144 -12.24 -1.63 10.09
N ILE A 145 -13.07 -0.83 10.77
CA ILE A 145 -14.05 0.08 10.14
C ILE A 145 -13.36 1.23 9.39
N LEU A 146 -12.36 1.91 9.93
CA LEU A 146 -11.65 2.97 9.18
C LEU A 146 -10.83 2.42 8.01
N LEU A 147 -10.28 1.21 8.17
CA LEU A 147 -9.71 0.47 7.05
C LEU A 147 -10.77 0.13 5.97
N SER A 148 -12.05 0.05 6.34
CA SER A 148 -13.19 -0.07 5.42
C SER A 148 -13.50 1.22 4.67
N GLU A 149 -13.30 2.36 5.33
CA GLU A 149 -13.57 3.70 4.82
C GLU A 149 -12.35 4.29 4.04
N SER A 150 -11.29 3.47 3.90
CA SER A 150 -10.01 3.63 3.17
C SER A 150 -10.14 4.27 1.76
N PRO A 151 -9.10 4.91 1.17
CA PRO A 151 -9.05 5.44 -0.21
C PRO A 151 -9.52 4.52 -1.37
N LEU A 152 -9.96 3.30 -1.06
CA LEU A 152 -10.95 2.56 -1.84
C LEU A 152 -12.12 3.44 -2.30
N ILE A 153 -12.56 4.43 -1.52
CA ILE A 153 -13.58 5.41 -1.92
C ILE A 153 -13.19 6.14 -3.22
N SER A 154 -11.92 6.52 -3.37
CA SER A 154 -11.40 7.19 -4.57
C SER A 154 -11.30 6.24 -5.77
N LEU A 155 -10.96 4.97 -5.55
CA LEU A 155 -10.93 3.95 -6.61
C LEU A 155 -12.32 3.45 -7.02
N CYS A 156 -13.33 3.54 -6.15
CA CYS A 156 -14.72 3.29 -6.53
C CYS A 156 -15.26 4.39 -7.46
N ARG A 157 -14.55 5.53 -7.58
CA ARG A 157 -14.96 6.66 -8.43
C ARG A 157 -14.27 6.69 -9.80
N LEU A 158 -13.08 6.09 -9.95
CA LEU A 158 -12.36 5.90 -11.23
C LEU A 158 -12.91 4.70 -12.02
#